data_AF-A0A7C4UIN4-F1
#
_entry.id   AF-A0A7C4UIN4-F1
#
_cell.length_a   1.000
_cell.length_b   1.000
_cell.length_c   1.000
_cell.angle_alpha   90.00
_cell.angle_beta   90.00
_cell.angle_gamma   90.00
#
_symmetry.space_group_name_H-M   'P 1'
#
loop_
_entity.id
_entity.type
_entity.pdbx_description
1 polymer ?
#
loop_
_entity_poly.entity_id
_entity_poly.type
_entity_poly.pdbx_seq_one_letter_code
_entity_poly.pdbx_strand_id
1 'polypeptide(L)'
;MNHQPFEEWLLDNTPINIEQKRELELHVRTCAYCAALMKTDRVLHDLRMASPASGFVSRFETRLAAQKIADRKRRLLGFVLFAFAGSVLLLWLASPYLSGFLTSPVSWITALVEWGVFFVTTLLASLQAGAVILDVVGGFLPPFAWMVMISGAAAVSLVWSISIWRFVRVPQGV
;
A
#
# COMPACT_ATOMS: atom_id res chain seq x y z
N MET A 1 23.91 -14.47 0.18
CA MET A 1 23.82 -14.19 1.63
C MET A 1 23.05 -12.89 1.78
N ASN A 2 22.17 -12.77 2.79
CA ASN A 2 21.43 -11.53 3.01
C ASN A 2 22.32 -10.54 3.76
N HIS A 3 22.67 -9.42 3.14
CA HIS A 3 23.57 -8.39 3.70
C HIS A 3 22.83 -7.24 4.38
N GLN A 4 21.56 -7.05 4.03
CA GLN A 4 20.73 -5.92 4.45
C GLN A 4 20.73 -5.67 5.98
N PRO A 5 20.50 -6.67 6.86
CA PRO A 5 20.44 -6.39 8.30
C PRO A 5 21.79 -5.90 8.86
N PHE A 6 22.90 -6.41 8.32
CA PHE A 6 24.23 -6.02 8.79
C PHE A 6 24.65 -4.64 8.28
N GLU A 7 24.18 -4.26 7.10
CA GLU A 7 24.40 -2.93 6.52
C GLU A 7 23.65 -1.85 7.30
N GLU A 8 22.38 -2.09 7.62
CA GLU A 8 21.57 -1.20 8.45
C GLU A 8 22.22 -1.00 9.83
N TRP A 9 22.68 -2.07 10.49
CA TRP A 9 23.37 -1.97 11.78
C TRP A 9 24.70 -1.21 11.72
N LEU A 10 25.42 -1.28 10.60
CA LEU A 10 26.71 -0.60 10.43
C LEU A 10 26.56 0.89 10.09
N LEU A 11 25.52 1.28 9.35
CA LEU A 11 25.38 2.63 8.81
C LEU A 11 24.45 3.55 9.62
N ASP A 12 23.39 3.01 10.22
CA ASP A 12 22.34 3.84 10.84
C ASP A 12 22.60 4.17 12.32
N ASN A 13 23.76 3.78 12.86
CA ASN A 13 24.09 3.95 14.30
C ASN A 13 22.97 3.46 15.24
N THR A 14 22.23 2.43 14.82
CA THR A 14 21.12 1.87 15.59
C THR A 14 21.67 1.12 16.81
N PRO A 15 21.05 1.26 18.00
CA PRO A 15 21.48 0.53 19.18
C PRO A 15 21.19 -0.96 19.02
N ILE A 16 22.22 -1.77 18.79
CA ILE A 16 22.14 -3.23 18.67
C ILE A 16 22.29 -3.92 20.03
N ASN A 17 21.63 -5.07 20.21
CA ASN A 17 21.77 -5.91 21.40
C ASN A 17 23.04 -6.79 21.35
N ILE A 18 23.31 -7.52 22.44
CA ILE A 18 24.55 -8.31 22.59
C ILE A 18 24.58 -9.47 21.59
N GLU A 19 23.44 -10.11 21.34
CA GLU A 19 23.27 -11.21 20.40
C GLU A 19 23.53 -10.75 18.96
N GLN A 20 22.92 -9.63 18.54
CA GLN A 20 23.10 -9.00 17.23
C GLN A 20 24.54 -8.56 17.02
N LYS A 21 25.19 -8.01 18.05
CA LYS A 21 26.60 -7.66 17.98
C LYS A 21 27.48 -8.88 17.70
N ARG A 22 27.21 -10.01 18.36
CA ARG A 22 27.93 -11.26 18.11
C ARG A 22 27.69 -11.78 16.69
N GLU A 23 26.47 -11.71 16.19
CA GLU A 23 26.13 -12.10 14.82
C GLU A 23 26.84 -11.22 13.78
N LEU A 24 26.88 -9.90 14.01
CA LEU A 24 27.59 -8.95 13.16
C LEU A 24 29.09 -9.25 13.14
N GLU A 25 29.71 -9.50 14.28
CA GLU A 25 31.14 -9.86 14.37
C GLU A 25 31.46 -11.16 13.62
N LEU A 26 30.57 -12.16 13.68
CA LEU A 26 30.73 -13.41 12.94
C LEU A 26 30.57 -13.19 11.43
N HIS A 27 29.59 -12.37 11.02
CA HIS A 27 29.36 -12.06 9.61
C HIS A 27 30.53 -11.28 8.99
N VAL A 28 31.02 -10.25 9.68
CA VAL A 28 32.12 -9.42 9.20
C VAL A 28 33.42 -10.22 9.00
N ARG A 29 33.65 -11.28 9.79
CA ARG A 29 34.82 -12.16 9.60
C ARG A 29 34.75 -13.01 8.33
N THR A 30 33.55 -13.27 7.82
CA THR A 30 33.33 -14.17 6.67
C THR A 30 32.95 -13.42 5.40
N CYS A 31 32.48 -12.17 5.52
CA CYS A 31 32.04 -11.33 4.42
C CYS A 31 33.02 -10.17 4.17
N ALA A 32 33.75 -10.22 3.05
CA ALA A 32 34.69 -9.18 2.66
C ALA A 32 34.02 -7.80 2.46
N TYR A 33 32.77 -7.77 1.99
CA TYR A 33 32.00 -6.54 1.78
C TYR A 33 31.71 -5.83 3.10
N CYS A 34 31.09 -6.51 4.07
CA CYS A 34 30.77 -5.91 5.36
C CYS A 34 32.03 -5.54 6.16
N ALA A 35 33.14 -6.27 5.99
CA ALA A 35 34.43 -5.90 6.56
C ALA A 35 35.00 -4.60 5.99
N ALA A 36 34.89 -4.40 4.68
CA ALA A 36 35.28 -3.14 4.05
C ALA A 36 34.41 -1.98 4.55
N LEU A 37 33.10 -2.20 4.68
CA LEU A 37 32.15 -1.18 5.14
C LEU A 37 32.44 -0.72 6.58
N MET A 38 32.68 -1.67 7.49
CA MET A 38 33.05 -1.36 8.88
C MET A 38 34.37 -0.57 8.96
N LYS A 39 35.33 -0.86 8.08
CA LYS A 39 36.60 -0.12 8.02
C LYS A 39 36.40 1.30 7.51
N THR A 40 35.57 1.49 6.47
CA THR A 40 35.26 2.83 5.96
C THR A 40 34.48 3.66 6.96
N ASP A 41 33.51 3.06 7.64
CA ASP A 41 32.72 3.74 8.67
C ASP A 41 33.60 4.27 9.80
N ARG A 42 34.53 3.45 10.29
CA ARG A 42 35.51 3.87 11.31
C ARG A 42 36.38 5.02 10.85
N VAL A 43 36.87 4.97 9.61
CA VAL A 43 37.66 6.07 9.04
C VAL A 43 36.83 7.34 8.97
N LEU A 44 35.58 7.28 8.53
CA LEU A 44 34.69 8.43 8.44
C LEU A 44 34.35 9.03 9.81
N HIS A 45 34.13 8.20 10.83
CA HIS A 45 33.90 8.64 12.22
C HIS A 45 35.14 9.28 12.87
N ASP A 46 36.35 8.83 12.50
CA ASP A 46 37.60 9.41 12.97
C ASP A 46 37.96 10.73 12.26
N LEU A 47 37.28 11.07 11.15
CA LEU A 47 37.50 12.35 10.47
C LEU A 47 36.89 13.50 11.28
N ARG A 48 37.74 14.45 11.66
CA ARG A 48 37.31 15.72 12.23
C ARG A 48 36.46 16.47 11.19
N MET A 49 35.19 16.70 11.48
CA MET A 49 34.32 17.51 10.63
C MET A 49 34.98 18.88 10.36
N ALA A 50 35.10 19.23 9.08
CA ALA A 50 35.59 20.53 8.68
C ALA A 50 34.60 21.60 9.10
N SER A 51 35.06 22.61 9.83
CA SER A 51 34.21 23.75 10.17
C SER A 51 33.80 24.49 8.91
N PRO A 52 32.54 24.93 8.80
CA PRO A 52 32.10 25.71 7.65
C PRO A 52 32.90 27.01 7.57
N ALA A 53 33.21 27.45 6.34
CA ALA A 53 33.86 28.74 6.12
C ALA A 53 33.01 29.88 6.73
N SER A 54 33.67 30.96 7.15
CA SER A 54 32.97 32.13 7.69
C SER A 54 31.90 32.63 6.71
N GLY A 55 30.73 32.98 7.26
CA GLY A 55 29.57 33.43 6.48
C GLY A 55 28.85 32.33 5.67
N PHE A 56 29.26 31.06 5.75
CA PHE A 56 28.57 29.95 5.09
C PHE A 56 27.10 29.87 5.50
N VAL A 57 26.81 29.92 6.80
CA VAL A 57 25.44 29.80 7.33
C VAL A 57 24.54 30.88 6.75
N SER A 58 24.96 32.15 6.79
CA SER A 58 24.20 33.27 6.21
C SER A 58 23.97 33.12 4.69
N ARG A 59 25.00 32.70 3.93
CA ARG A 59 24.84 32.44 2.48
C ARG A 59 23.93 31.25 2.20
N PHE A 60 23.94 30.25 3.07
CA PHE A 60 23.12 29.06 2.93
C PHE A 60 21.66 29.37 3.24
N GLU A 61 21.37 30.06 4.34
CA GLU A 61 20.01 30.45 4.73
C GLU A 61 19.35 31.35 3.68
N THR A 62 20.08 32.33 3.15
CA THR A 62 19.56 33.22 2.10
C THR A 62 19.22 32.46 0.82
N ARG A 63 20.10 31.55 0.38
CA ARG A 63 19.84 30.68 -0.78
C ARG A 63 18.67 29.73 -0.53
N LEU A 64 18.59 29.15 0.66
CA LEU A 64 17.53 28.22 1.04
C LEU A 64 16.16 28.92 1.06
N ALA A 65 16.09 30.13 1.58
CA ALA A 65 14.85 30.92 1.56
C ALA A 65 14.40 31.22 0.11
N ALA A 66 15.32 31.64 -0.76
CA ALA A 66 15.01 31.89 -2.16
C ALA A 66 14.56 30.61 -2.91
N GLN A 67 15.24 29.48 -2.66
CA GLN A 67 14.86 28.18 -3.26
C GLN A 67 13.49 27.72 -2.78
N LYS A 68 13.19 27.80 -1.48
CA LYS A 68 11.88 27.43 -0.94
C LYS A 68 10.74 28.22 -1.57
N ILE A 69 10.93 29.52 -1.82
CA ILE A 69 9.94 30.36 -2.49
C ILE A 69 9.74 29.92 -3.95
N ALA A 70 10.84 29.68 -4.67
CA ALA A 70 10.80 29.23 -6.06
C ALA A 70 10.11 27.86 -6.20
N ASP A 71 10.41 26.92 -5.30
CA ASP A 71 9.80 25.59 -5.27
C ASP A 71 8.32 25.66 -4.93
N ARG A 72 7.92 26.49 -3.96
CA ARG A 72 6.51 26.70 -3.64
C ARG A 72 5.75 27.23 -4.84
N LYS A 73 6.32 28.19 -5.57
CA LYS A 73 5.72 28.74 -6.79
C LYS A 73 5.59 27.69 -7.89
N ARG A 74 6.63 26.88 -8.13
CA ARG A 74 6.60 25.79 -9.11
C ARG A 74 5.56 24.72 -8.76
N ARG A 75 5.48 24.33 -7.50
CA ARG A 75 4.48 23.36 -7.01
C ARG A 75 3.06 23.90 -7.14
N LEU A 76 2.82 25.15 -6.77
CA LEU A 76 1.52 25.79 -6.93
C LEU A 76 1.12 25.89 -8.40
N LEU A 77 2.02 26.32 -9.28
CA LEU A 77 1.75 26.38 -10.72
C LEU A 77 1.47 24.98 -11.29
N GLY A 78 2.27 23.98 -10.92
CA GLY A 78 2.05 22.60 -11.33
C GLY A 78 0.70 22.06 -10.85
N PHE A 79 0.33 22.33 -9.60
CA PHE A 79 -0.97 21.94 -9.05
C PHE A 79 -2.13 22.63 -9.75
N VAL A 80 -2.04 23.94 -9.98
CA VAL A 80 -3.08 24.70 -10.70
C VAL A 80 -3.25 24.19 -12.12
N LEU A 81 -2.15 23.94 -12.84
CA LEU A 81 -2.19 23.42 -14.21
C LEU A 81 -2.77 22.00 -14.24
N PHE A 82 -2.36 21.14 -13.30
CA PHE A 82 -2.90 19.79 -13.17
C PHE A 82 -4.40 19.80 -12.84
N ALA A 83 -4.82 20.62 -11.86
CA ALA A 83 -6.22 20.74 -11.47
C ALA A 83 -7.07 21.30 -12.62
N PHE A 84 -6.57 22.29 -13.34
CA PHE A 84 -7.26 22.88 -14.49
C PHE A 84 -7.39 21.86 -15.64
N ALA A 85 -6.29 21.24 -16.04
CA ALA A 85 -6.29 20.23 -17.11
C ALA A 85 -7.17 19.03 -16.73
N GLY A 86 -7.08 18.56 -15.49
CA GLY A 86 -7.93 17.49 -14.96
C GLY A 86 -9.41 17.87 -14.98
N SER A 87 -9.76 19.10 -14.58
CA SER A 87 -11.14 19.59 -14.61
C SER A 87 -11.69 19.68 -16.03
N VAL A 88 -10.90 20.20 -16.98
CA VAL A 88 -11.29 20.28 -18.40
C VAL A 88 -11.51 18.88 -18.97
N LEU A 89 -10.60 17.94 -18.69
CA LEU A 89 -10.72 16.55 -19.14
C LEU A 89 -11.95 15.87 -18.55
N LEU A 90 -12.19 16.04 -17.24
CA LEU A 90 -13.37 15.49 -16.58
C LEU A 90 -14.67 16.07 -17.15
N LEU A 91 -14.73 17.37 -17.39
CA LEU A 91 -15.89 18.00 -18.00
C LEU A 91 -16.12 17.52 -19.43
N TRP A 92 -15.06 17.29 -20.19
CA TRP A 92 -15.15 16.73 -21.54
C TRP A 92 -15.68 15.29 -21.53
N LEU A 93 -15.18 14.43 -20.64
CA LEU A 93 -15.69 13.07 -20.46
C LEU A 93 -17.15 13.04 -19.96
N ALA A 94 -17.49 13.96 -19.06
CA ALA A 94 -18.82 14.04 -18.47
C ALA A 94 -19.84 14.74 -19.40
N SER A 95 -19.37 15.48 -20.40
CA SER A 95 -20.20 16.27 -21.34
C SER A 95 -21.39 15.51 -21.92
N PRO A 96 -21.25 14.30 -22.52
CA PRO A 96 -22.40 13.59 -23.11
C PRO A 96 -23.44 13.20 -22.06
N TYR A 97 -22.99 12.82 -20.86
CA TYR A 97 -23.88 12.44 -19.76
C TYR A 97 -24.62 13.64 -19.19
N LEU A 98 -23.92 14.77 -18.99
CA LEU A 98 -24.55 16.01 -18.55
C LEU A 98 -25.55 16.53 -19.59
N SER A 99 -25.21 16.51 -20.88
CA SER A 99 -26.14 16.94 -21.93
C SER A 99 -27.36 16.03 -22.01
N GLY A 100 -27.18 14.71 -21.86
CA GLY A 100 -28.28 13.75 -21.83
C GLY A 100 -29.20 13.97 -20.62
N PHE A 101 -28.61 14.26 -19.44
CA PHE A 101 -29.37 14.55 -18.23
C PHE A 101 -30.15 15.86 -18.32
N LEU A 102 -29.53 16.94 -18.81
CA LEU A 102 -30.19 18.24 -18.95
C LEU A 102 -31.33 18.24 -19.97
N THR A 103 -31.22 17.42 -21.02
CA THR A 103 -32.25 17.34 -22.08
C THR A 103 -33.43 16.44 -21.71
N SER A 104 -33.19 15.35 -20.97
CA SER A 104 -34.25 14.48 -20.50
C SER A 104 -33.89 13.87 -19.14
N PRO A 105 -34.19 14.55 -18.03
CA PRO A 105 -33.98 13.98 -16.69
C PRO A 105 -34.83 12.71 -16.48
N VAL A 106 -35.98 12.63 -17.16
CA VAL A 106 -36.92 11.52 -17.06
C VAL A 106 -36.29 10.22 -17.57
N SER A 107 -35.53 10.24 -18.67
CA SER A 107 -34.91 9.02 -19.21
C SER A 107 -33.88 8.40 -18.26
N TRP A 108 -33.20 9.24 -17.46
CA TRP A 108 -32.28 8.78 -16.44
C TRP A 108 -33.00 8.13 -15.26
N ILE A 109 -34.11 8.73 -14.83
CA ILE A 109 -34.95 8.16 -13.76
C ILE A 109 -35.51 6.82 -14.21
N THR A 110 -36.02 6.73 -15.44
CA THR A 110 -36.52 5.45 -15.99
C THR A 110 -35.41 4.41 -16.09
N ALA A 111 -34.23 4.78 -16.59
CA ALA A 111 -33.09 3.86 -16.66
C ALA A 111 -32.64 3.36 -15.28
N LEU A 112 -32.65 4.24 -14.26
CA LEU A 112 -32.33 3.87 -12.89
C LEU A 112 -33.37 2.90 -12.32
N VAL A 113 -34.66 3.17 -12.54
CA VAL A 113 -35.75 2.27 -12.11
C VAL A 113 -35.66 0.93 -12.83
N GLU A 114 -35.41 0.91 -14.13
CA GLU A 114 -35.21 -0.33 -14.91
C GLU A 114 -34.04 -1.15 -14.38
N TRP A 115 -32.89 -0.52 -14.12
CA TRP A 115 -31.74 -1.17 -13.50
C TRP A 115 -32.06 -1.70 -12.11
N GLY A 116 -32.79 -0.93 -11.30
CA GLY A 116 -33.22 -1.35 -9.97
C GLY A 116 -34.14 -2.57 -10.03
N VAL A 117 -35.14 -2.54 -10.90
CA VAL A 117 -36.07 -3.66 -11.12
C VAL A 117 -35.31 -4.88 -11.63
N PHE A 118 -34.43 -4.73 -12.62
CA PHE A 118 -33.59 -5.80 -13.14
C PHE A 118 -32.73 -6.43 -12.04
N PHE A 119 -32.08 -5.61 -11.21
CA PHE A 119 -31.23 -6.09 -10.13
C PHE A 119 -32.03 -6.87 -9.09
N VAL A 120 -33.16 -6.31 -8.63
CA VAL A 120 -34.02 -6.96 -7.62
C VAL A 120 -34.61 -8.26 -8.17
N THR A 121 -35.13 -8.26 -9.39
CA THR A 121 -35.72 -9.46 -10.00
C THR A 121 -34.68 -10.55 -10.24
N THR A 122 -33.48 -10.18 -10.71
CA THR A 122 -32.36 -11.11 -10.87
C THR A 122 -31.91 -11.69 -9.53
N LEU A 123 -31.84 -10.87 -8.48
CA LEU A 123 -31.49 -11.32 -7.13
C LEU A 123 -32.54 -12.30 -6.60
N LEU A 124 -33.83 -11.97 -6.71
CA LEU A 124 -34.92 -12.84 -6.29
C LEU A 124 -34.91 -14.17 -7.04
N ALA A 125 -34.75 -14.13 -8.37
CA ALA A 125 -34.65 -15.33 -9.20
C ALA A 125 -33.43 -16.19 -8.80
N SER A 126 -32.30 -15.56 -8.50
CA SER A 126 -31.08 -16.25 -8.05
C SER A 126 -31.27 -16.88 -6.67
N LEU A 127 -31.93 -16.19 -5.74
CA LEU A 127 -32.25 -16.74 -4.42
C LEU A 127 -33.24 -17.90 -4.53
N GLN A 128 -34.26 -17.80 -5.38
CA GLN A 128 -35.21 -18.88 -5.60
C GLN A 128 -34.55 -20.10 -6.25
N ALA A 129 -33.72 -19.90 -7.27
CA ALA A 129 -32.92 -20.97 -7.87
C ALA A 129 -31.97 -21.59 -6.84
N GLY A 130 -31.31 -20.78 -6.03
CA GLY A 130 -30.45 -21.24 -4.93
C GLY A 130 -31.21 -22.06 -3.89
N ALA A 131 -32.42 -21.65 -3.52
CA ALA A 131 -33.27 -22.38 -2.58
C ALA A 131 -33.66 -23.77 -3.13
N VAL A 132 -34.03 -23.85 -4.41
CA VAL A 132 -34.35 -25.13 -5.07
C VAL A 132 -33.12 -26.03 -5.11
N ILE A 133 -31.96 -25.50 -5.46
CA ILE A 133 -30.70 -26.26 -5.46
C ILE A 133 -30.40 -26.77 -4.04
N LEU A 134 -30.53 -25.92 -3.02
CA LEU A 134 -30.29 -26.30 -1.63
C LEU A 134 -31.28 -27.36 -1.13
N ASP A 135 -32.54 -27.31 -1.55
CA ASP A 135 -33.55 -28.32 -1.20
C ASP A 135 -33.23 -29.68 -1.83
N VAL A 136 -32.89 -29.69 -3.13
CA VAL A 136 -32.49 -30.91 -3.85
C VAL A 136 -31.20 -31.50 -3.27
N VAL A 137 -30.19 -30.66 -3.06
CA VAL A 137 -28.90 -31.05 -2.48
C VAL A 137 -29.08 -31.52 -1.03
N GLY A 138 -29.92 -30.83 -0.25
CA GLY A 138 -30.28 -31.18 1.12
C GLY A 138 -30.98 -32.53 1.23
N GLY A 139 -31.89 -32.85 0.30
CA GLY A 139 -32.58 -34.14 0.24
C GLY A 139 -31.72 -35.29 -0.29
N PHE A 140 -30.74 -35.00 -1.15
CA PHE A 140 -29.87 -36.03 -1.75
C PHE A 140 -28.68 -36.42 -0.86
N LEU A 141 -28.15 -35.49 -0.06
CA LEU A 141 -26.99 -35.74 0.78
C LEU A 141 -27.40 -36.33 2.15
N PRO A 142 -26.83 -37.48 2.56
CA PRO A 142 -27.05 -38.00 3.89
C PRO A 142 -26.46 -37.08 4.98
N PRO A 143 -26.99 -37.09 6.22
CA PRO A 143 -26.58 -36.15 7.28
C PRO A 143 -25.06 -36.13 7.57
N PHE A 144 -24.36 -37.25 7.40
CA PHE A 144 -22.92 -37.33 7.59
C PHE A 144 -22.13 -36.52 6.54
N ALA A 145 -22.63 -36.45 5.31
CA ALA A 145 -21.96 -35.70 4.24
C ALA A 145 -22.00 -34.19 4.52
N TRP A 146 -23.10 -33.70 5.11
CA TRP A 146 -23.19 -32.31 5.60
C TRP A 146 -22.17 -32.01 6.70
N MET A 147 -22.00 -32.93 7.67
CA MET A 147 -20.99 -32.76 8.73
C MET A 147 -19.57 -32.68 8.14
N VAL A 148 -19.23 -33.53 7.16
CA VAL A 148 -17.92 -33.51 6.50
C VAL A 148 -17.71 -32.20 5.73
N MET A 149 -18.70 -31.75 4.97
CA MET A 149 -18.61 -30.51 4.18
C MET A 149 -18.46 -29.26 5.07
N ILE A 150 -19.25 -29.15 6.14
CA ILE A 150 -19.19 -28.02 7.08
C ILE A 150 -17.85 -28.03 7.82
N SER A 151 -17.40 -29.20 8.28
CA SER A 151 -16.10 -29.35 8.94
C SER A 151 -14.93 -28.99 8.01
N GLY A 152 -14.99 -29.45 6.76
CA GLY A 152 -14.00 -29.11 5.72
C GLY A 152 -13.95 -27.61 5.43
N ALA A 153 -15.13 -26.98 5.26
CA ALA A 153 -15.22 -25.53 5.05
C ALA A 153 -14.69 -24.74 6.26
N ALA A 154 -15.01 -25.17 7.48
CA ALA A 154 -14.50 -24.55 8.70
C ALA A 154 -12.98 -24.67 8.81
N ALA A 155 -12.41 -25.85 8.49
CA ALA A 155 -10.96 -26.06 8.49
C ALA A 155 -10.25 -25.18 7.46
N VAL A 156 -10.79 -25.08 6.24
CA VAL A 156 -10.25 -24.19 5.19
C VAL A 156 -10.33 -22.73 5.62
N SER A 157 -11.44 -22.30 6.20
CA SER A 157 -11.63 -20.94 6.72
C SER A 157 -10.63 -20.60 7.84
N LEU A 158 -10.37 -21.55 8.75
CA LEU A 158 -9.36 -21.41 9.80
C LEU A 158 -7.96 -21.29 9.24
N VAL A 159 -7.58 -22.16 8.30
CA VAL A 159 -6.27 -22.11 7.63
C VAL A 159 -6.09 -20.78 6.91
N TRP A 160 -7.12 -20.31 6.21
CA TRP A 160 -7.09 -19.04 5.50
C TRP A 160 -6.96 -17.85 6.45
N SER A 161 -7.70 -17.84 7.55
CA SER A 161 -7.62 -16.81 8.58
C SER A 161 -6.23 -16.76 9.23
N ILE A 162 -5.66 -17.92 9.59
CA ILE A 162 -4.30 -18.02 10.15
C ILE A 162 -3.25 -17.54 9.14
N SER A 163 -3.42 -17.91 7.86
CA SER A 163 -2.52 -17.47 6.79
C SER A 163 -2.50 -15.95 6.69
N ILE A 164 -3.67 -15.30 6.59
CA ILE A 164 -3.77 -13.83 6.54
C ILE A 164 -3.14 -13.21 7.80
N TRP A 165 -3.44 -13.76 8.98
CA TRP A 165 -2.94 -13.22 10.24
C TRP A 165 -1.41 -13.30 10.35
N ARG A 166 -0.80 -14.35 9.79
CA ARG A 166 0.66 -14.48 9.69
C ARG A 166 1.29 -13.42 8.81
N PHE A 167 0.65 -13.06 7.69
CA PHE A 167 1.16 -12.03 6.78
C PHE A 167 0.96 -10.61 7.32
N VAL A 168 -0.13 -10.35 8.05
CA VAL A 168 -0.40 -9.04 8.66
C VAL A 168 0.48 -8.78 9.90
N ARG A 169 0.91 -9.83 10.61
CA ARG A 169 1.77 -9.73 11.80
C ARG A 169 3.27 -9.70 11.52
N VAL A 170 3.73 -9.73 10.28
CA VAL A 170 5.13 -9.39 10.00
C VAL A 170 5.30 -7.93 10.44
N PRO A 171 6.07 -7.63 11.49
CA PRO A 171 6.24 -6.25 11.93
C PRO A 171 6.85 -5.51 10.75
N GLN A 172 6.13 -4.50 10.26
CA GLN A 172 6.76 -3.43 9.51
C GLN A 172 7.64 -2.72 10.53
N GLY A 173 8.89 -3.19 10.63
CA GLY A 173 9.91 -2.58 11.44
C GLY A 173 10.08 -1.14 11.00
N VAL A 174 9.83 -0.24 11.94
CA VAL A 174 10.32 1.13 11.95
C VAL A 174 11.73 1.10 12.52
#